data_AF-A0A7Y9XIF2-F1
#
_entry.id   AF-A0A7Y9XIF2-F1
#
_cell.length_a   1.000
_cell.length_b   1.000
_cell.length_c   1.000
_cell.angle_alpha   90.00
_cell.angle_beta   90.00
_cell.angle_gamma   90.00
#
_symmetry.space_group_name_H-M   'P 1'
#
loop_
_entity.id
_entity.type
_entity.pdbx_description
1 polymer ?
#
loop_
_entity_poly.entity_id
_entity_poly.type
_entity_poly.pdbx_seq_one_letter_code
_entity_poly.pdbx_strand_id
1 'polypeptide(L)'
;MDSTIPQRDQNELDRLNREYPGWRVWRNRNGDVLSGWVATNLNPHSTFDPTLHGDTAEQLERLLKCPPHRIGRPLREGEVAL
;
A
#
# COMPACT_ATOMS: atom_id res chain seq x y z
N MET A 1 -12.02 1.24 22.13
CA MET A 1 -13.17 1.61 21.29
C MET A 1 -12.98 0.95 19.94
N ASP A 2 -14.02 0.30 19.43
CA ASP A 2 -13.98 -0.39 18.13
C ASP A 2 -14.10 0.66 17.02
N SER A 3 -12.96 1.15 16.52
CA SER A 3 -12.92 2.03 15.35
C SER A 3 -13.18 1.15 14.12
N THR A 4 -14.47 1.01 13.79
CA THR A 4 -14.96 0.24 12.64
C THR A 4 -14.62 0.96 11.34
N ILE A 5 -14.06 0.21 10.40
CA ILE A 5 -13.87 0.71 9.03
C ILE A 5 -15.27 0.89 8.42
N PRO A 6 -15.59 2.05 7.82
CA PRO A 6 -16.87 2.23 7.14
C PRO A 6 -17.11 1.12 6.12
N GLN A 7 -18.34 0.61 6.01
CA GLN A 7 -18.65 -0.50 5.09
C GLN A 7 -18.25 -0.21 3.64
N ARG A 8 -18.35 1.06 3.21
CA ARG A 8 -17.87 1.50 1.90
C ARG A 8 -16.36 1.26 1.74
N ASP A 9 -15.56 1.68 2.72
CA ASP A 9 -14.11 1.47 2.71
C ASP A 9 -13.80 -0.04 2.72
N GLN A 10 -14.54 -0.84 3.49
CA GLN A 10 -14.37 -2.29 3.48
C GLN A 10 -14.63 -2.91 2.10
N ASN A 11 -15.71 -2.51 1.42
CA ASN A 11 -16.03 -3.00 0.08
C ASN A 11 -14.93 -2.66 -0.94
N GLU A 12 -14.36 -1.45 -0.86
CA GLU A 12 -13.24 -1.02 -1.70
C GLU A 12 -11.94 -1.79 -1.38
N LEU A 13 -11.64 -2.01 -0.09
CA LEU A 13 -10.52 -2.85 0.33
C LEU A 13 -10.64 -4.27 -0.24
N ASP A 14 -11.81 -4.89 -0.13
CA ASP A 14 -12.06 -6.24 -0.62
C ASP A 14 -11.93 -6.29 -2.15
N ARG A 15 -12.45 -5.28 -2.86
CA ARG A 15 -12.30 -5.17 -4.32
C ARG A 15 -10.83 -5.07 -4.72
N LEU A 16 -10.09 -4.11 -4.15
CA LEU A 16 -8.71 -3.84 -4.54
C LEU A 16 -7.77 -5.01 -4.17
N ASN A 17 -7.94 -5.64 -3.01
CA ASN A 17 -7.13 -6.82 -2.67
C ASN A 17 -7.40 -8.00 -3.61
N ARG A 18 -8.63 -8.14 -4.12
CA ARG A 18 -8.96 -9.18 -5.12
C ARG A 18 -8.40 -8.86 -6.51
N GLU A 19 -8.47 -7.60 -6.93
CA GLU A 19 -8.03 -7.17 -8.28
C GLU A 19 -6.51 -7.04 -8.41
N TYR A 20 -5.81 -6.75 -7.31
CA TYR A 20 -4.35 -6.53 -7.30
C TYR A 20 -3.65 -7.49 -6.32
N PRO A 21 -3.63 -8.81 -6.56
CA PRO A 21 -3.17 -9.81 -5.60
C PRO A 21 -1.66 -9.75 -5.27
N GLY A 22 -0.87 -9.01 -6.07
CA GLY A 22 0.54 -8.71 -5.75
C GLY A 22 0.72 -7.63 -4.68
N TRP A 23 -0.38 -7.04 -4.21
CA TRP A 23 -0.40 -5.94 -3.25
C TRP A 23 -1.33 -6.29 -2.09
N ARG A 24 -0.95 -5.86 -0.88
CA ARG A 24 -1.85 -5.84 0.27
C ARG A 24 -2.37 -4.43 0.46
N VAL A 25 -3.66 -4.21 0.26
CA VAL A 25 -4.32 -2.90 0.39
C VAL A 25 -5.00 -2.78 1.75
N TRP A 26 -4.81 -1.64 2.42
CA TRP A 26 -5.29 -1.39 3.77
C TRP A 26 -5.51 0.11 4.04
N ARG A 27 -6.23 0.43 5.13
CA ARG A 27 -6.45 1.80 5.60
C ARG A 27 -5.47 2.14 6.71
N ASN A 28 -4.67 3.19 6.50
CA ASN A 28 -3.87 3.78 7.55
C ASN A 28 -4.74 4.44 8.61
N ARG A 29 -4.24 4.45 9.85
CA ARG A 29 -4.89 5.03 11.00
C ARG A 29 -3.95 6.05 11.65
N ASN A 30 -4.49 7.21 11.99
CA ASN A 30 -3.82 8.19 12.85
C ASN A 30 -4.64 8.32 14.13
N GLY A 31 -4.24 7.60 15.18
CA GLY A 31 -5.10 7.38 16.33
C GLY A 31 -6.38 6.66 15.92
N ASP A 32 -7.53 7.22 16.30
CA ASP A 32 -8.86 6.66 15.98
C ASP A 32 -9.39 7.07 14.60
N VAL A 33 -8.68 7.93 13.87
CA VAL A 33 -9.14 8.47 12.59
C VAL A 33 -8.47 7.73 11.42
N LEU A 34 -9.27 7.28 10.45
CA LEU A 34 -8.75 6.75 9.20
C LEU A 34 -8.12 7.88 8.39
N SER A 35 -6.84 7.73 8.01
CA SER A 35 -6.04 8.82 7.45
C SER A 35 -5.71 8.66 5.96
N GLY A 36 -5.46 7.44 5.47
CA GLY A 36 -5.00 7.24 4.09
C GLY A 36 -5.19 5.81 3.59
N TRP A 37 -5.25 5.65 2.27
CA TRP A 37 -5.24 4.36 1.59
C TRP A 37 -3.79 3.97 1.31
N VAL A 38 -3.44 2.74 1.64
CA VAL A 38 -2.06 2.25 1.50
C VAL A 38 -2.08 0.90 0.80
N ALA A 39 -1.10 0.68 -0.08
CA ALA A 39 -0.81 -0.64 -0.63
C ALA A 39 0.64 -1.01 -0.38
N THR A 40 0.88 -2.20 0.14
CA THR A 40 2.23 -2.75 0.33
C THR A 40 2.48 -3.82 -0.73
N ASN A 41 3.60 -3.72 -1.44
CA ASN A 41 4.00 -4.69 -2.45
C ASN A 41 4.41 -6.00 -1.76
N LEU A 42 3.78 -7.11 -2.13
CA LEU A 42 4.08 -8.42 -1.54
C LEU A 42 5.31 -9.09 -2.19
N ASN A 43 5.81 -8.56 -3.30
CA ASN A 43 7.02 -9.05 -3.95
C ASN A 43 8.26 -8.24 -3.51
N PRO A 44 9.11 -8.77 -2.62
CA PRO A 44 10.31 -8.07 -2.14
C PRO A 44 11.36 -7.84 -3.24
N HIS A 45 11.29 -8.56 -4.35
CA HIS A 45 12.20 -8.43 -5.48
C HIS A 45 11.67 -7.51 -6.59
N SER A 46 10.50 -6.89 -6.40
CA SER A 46 9.94 -5.94 -7.36
C SER A 46 10.84 -4.72 -7.56
N THR A 47 10.83 -4.18 -8.78
CA THR A 47 11.44 -2.88 -9.11
C THR A 47 10.51 -1.71 -8.83
N PHE A 48 9.26 -1.97 -8.45
CA PHE A 48 8.29 -0.95 -8.07
C PHE A 48 8.45 -0.53 -6.62
N ASP A 49 7.90 0.64 -6.29
CA ASP A 49 7.87 1.16 -4.93
C ASP A 49 7.27 0.11 -3.97
N PRO A 50 7.94 -0.21 -2.85
CA PRO A 50 7.40 -1.15 -1.88
C PRO A 50 6.09 -0.68 -1.23
N THR A 51 5.82 0.63 -1.16
CA THR A 51 4.59 1.15 -0.54
C THR A 51 3.99 2.30 -1.34
N LEU A 52 2.70 2.19 -1.66
CA LEU A 52 1.94 3.22 -2.35
C LEU A 52 0.96 3.87 -1.37
N HIS A 53 0.75 5.18 -1.52
CA HIS A 53 -0.18 5.97 -0.72
C HIS A 53 -1.15 6.73 -1.61
N GLY A 54 -2.42 6.78 -1.21
CA GLY A 54 -3.44 7.63 -1.82
C GLY A 54 -4.42 8.17 -0.77
N ASP A 55 -4.95 9.37 -1.00
CA ASP A 55 -5.95 9.96 -0.09
C ASP A 55 -7.32 9.31 -0.29
N THR A 56 -7.59 8.77 -1.48
CA THR A 56 -8.80 8.01 -1.82
C THR A 56 -8.48 6.64 -2.42
N ALA A 57 -9.47 5.74 -2.45
CA ALA A 57 -9.35 4.43 -3.08
C ALA A 57 -9.01 4.56 -4.57
N GLU A 58 -9.64 5.50 -5.28
CA GLU A 58 -9.44 5.75 -6.71
C GLU A 58 -8.07 6.34 -7.03
N GLN A 59 -7.50 7.12 -6.10
CA GLN A 59 -6.12 7.58 -6.24
C GLN A 59 -5.14 6.44 -6.05
N LEU A 60 -5.33 5.61 -5.02
CA LEU A 60 -4.49 4.42 -4.82
C LEU A 60 -4.60 3.45 -6.01
N GLU A 61 -5.80 3.23 -6.54
CA GLU A 61 -6.03 2.35 -7.69
C GLU A 61 -5.29 2.83 -8.94
N ARG A 62 -5.21 4.14 -9.17
CA ARG A 62 -4.39 4.70 -10.26
C ARG A 62 -2.91 4.34 -10.12
N LEU A 63 -2.38 4.36 -8.90
CA LEU A 63 -1.00 3.93 -8.62
C LEU A 63 -0.85 2.40 -8.78
N LEU A 64 -1.83 1.60 -8.36
CA LEU A 64 -1.80 0.14 -8.52
C LEU A 64 -1.77 -0.28 -10.00
N LYS A 65 -2.47 0.46 -10.87
CA LYS A 65 -2.47 0.23 -12.33
C LYS A 65 -1.13 0.55 -13.01
N CYS A 66 -0.42 1.54 -12.50
CA CYS A 66 0.88 1.95 -13.02
C CYS A 66 1.82 2.30 -11.85
N PRO A 67 2.36 1.29 -11.14
CA PRO A 67 3.16 1.54 -9.96
C PRO A 67 4.45 2.28 -10.32
N PRO A 68 4.82 3.34 -9.58
CA PRO A 68 6.11 3.99 -9.77
C PRO A 68 7.25 3.00 -9.50
N HIS A 69 8.36 3.18 -10.20
CA HIS A 69 9.60 2.48 -9.87
C HIS A 69 10.11 2.95 -8.51
N ARG A 70 10.64 2.02 -7.72
CA ARG A 70 11.31 2.40 -6.47
C ARG A 70 12.52 3.27 -6.78
N ILE A 71 12.76 4.27 -5.93
CA ILE A 71 13.98 5.07 -5.96
C ILE A 71 15.00 4.40 -5.05
N GLY A 72 16.15 4.03 -5.62
CA GLY A 72 17.22 3.33 -4.92
C GLY A 72 17.24 1.81 -5.13
N ARG A 73 18.30 1.17 -4.61
CA ARG A 73 18.48 -0.29 -4.67
C ARG A 73 18.57 -0.87 -3.25
N PRO A 74 18.11 -2.11 -3.04
CA PRO A 74 18.37 -2.87 -1.84
C PRO A 74 19.88 -2.90 -1.63
N LEU A 75 20.29 -2.55 -0.41
CA LEU A 75 21.66 -2.73 0.01
C LEU A 75 21.91 -4.23 0.03
N ARG A 76 23.01 -4.64 -0.59
CA ARG A 76 23.48 -6.02 -0.52
C ARG A 76 24.01 -6.26 0.89
N GLU A 77 23.90 -7.51 1.34
CA GLU A 77 24.51 -7.94 2.59
C GLU A 77 26.00 -7.55 2.60
N GLY A 78 26.44 -6.79 3.60
CA GLY A 78 27.81 -6.26 3.69
C GLY A 78 28.05 -4.87 3.08
N GLU A 79 27.08 -4.22 2.43
CA GLU A 79 27.24 -2.82 1.96
C GLU A 79 27.08 -1.77 3.08
N VAL A 80 26.67 -2.17 4.29
CA VAL A 80 26.52 -1.26 5.44
C VAL A 80 27.64 -1.51 6.45
N ALA A 81 28.72 -0.74 6.33
CA ALA A 81 29.69 -0.59 7.41
C ALA A 81 29.27 0.62 8.25
N LEU A 82 28.91 0.38 9.51
CA LEU A 82 28.75 1.43 10.53
C LEU A 82 30.11 1.77 11.14
#